data_AF-W4JPQ6-F1
#
_entry.id   AF-W4JPQ6-F1
#
_cell.length_a   1.000
_cell.length_b   1.000
_cell.length_c   1.000
_cell.angle_alpha   90.00
_cell.angle_beta   90.00
_cell.angle_gamma   90.00
#
_symmetry.space_group_name_H-M   'P 1'
#
loop_
_entity.id
_entity.type
_entity.pdbx_description
1 polymer ?
#
loop_
_entity_poly.entity_id
_entity_poly.type
_entity_poly.pdbx_seq_one_letter_code
_entity_poly.pdbx_strand_id
1 'polypeptide(L)'
;MRQALVLSHPDKHLIASLANVLLMMYGRSSRPEHLQEAKQLAEEMRQREAGLDCAVLSTMETHLNETGSSLPDIDTWLKLHCRITTLAPTTHVDCPERLMTLETAMRERGSSARDRIEALKEAERLTSLGFGVSSRLKVLNELVRQCRTIGTEDASQEASRLTEAAWGLIRAGILCGSLPSSRVKDHHTHLTTLMISPTPLVSTPHPSPSMLPPSRCDTPSHSFSG
;
A
#
# COMPACT_ATOMS: atom_id res chain seq x y z
N MET A 1 10.87 -18.15 1.13
CA MET A 1 11.74 -17.14 1.79
C MET A 1 11.32 -15.70 1.52
N ARG A 2 11.07 -15.27 0.26
CA ARG A 2 10.58 -13.90 -0.03
C ARG A 2 9.29 -13.48 0.71
N GLN A 3 8.37 -14.43 0.95
CA GLN A 3 7.12 -14.17 1.69
C GLN A 3 7.33 -13.64 3.12
N ALA A 4 8.46 -13.95 3.78
CA ALA A 4 8.74 -13.47 5.14
C ALA A 4 9.07 -11.96 5.15
N LEU A 5 9.75 -11.47 4.12
CA LEU A 5 10.04 -10.03 3.93
C LEU A 5 8.80 -9.22 3.55
N VAL A 6 7.83 -9.85 2.86
CA VAL A 6 6.57 -9.21 2.45
C VAL A 6 5.72 -8.81 3.67
N LEU A 7 5.94 -9.42 4.84
CA LEU A 7 5.04 -9.31 6.00
C LEU A 7 5.69 -8.73 7.27
N SER A 8 7.01 -8.48 7.27
CA SER A 8 7.71 -7.96 8.46
C SER A 8 8.17 -6.51 8.25
N HIS A 9 8.15 -5.73 9.35
CA HIS A 9 8.78 -4.40 9.42
C HIS A 9 10.21 -4.46 8.87
N PRO A 10 10.80 -3.34 8.39
CA PRO A 10 12.09 -3.31 7.71
C PRO A 10 13.23 -3.61 8.70
N ASP A 11 13.34 -4.88 9.10
CA ASP A 11 14.41 -5.35 9.94
C ASP A 11 15.63 -5.59 9.05
N LYS A 12 16.55 -4.63 9.12
CA LYS A 12 17.88 -4.70 8.49
C LYS A 12 18.58 -6.04 8.73
N HIS A 13 18.35 -6.69 9.87
CA HIS A 13 18.93 -8.00 10.17
C HIS A 13 18.30 -9.11 9.32
N LEU A 14 17.01 -9.02 9.02
CA LEU A 14 16.31 -9.97 8.14
C LEU A 14 16.76 -9.82 6.69
N ILE A 15 16.92 -8.58 6.21
CA ILE A 15 17.42 -8.29 4.85
C ILE A 15 18.87 -8.78 4.69
N ALA A 16 19.73 -8.49 5.67
CA ALA A 16 21.12 -8.96 5.69
C ALA A 16 21.21 -10.49 5.74
N SER A 17 20.38 -11.14 6.57
CA SER A 17 20.32 -12.60 6.67
C SER A 17 19.90 -13.23 5.35
N LEU A 18 18.93 -12.64 4.64
CA LEU A 18 18.52 -13.15 3.33
C LEU A 18 19.61 -12.95 2.28
N ALA A 19 20.27 -11.80 2.25
CA ALA A 19 21.39 -11.56 1.34
C ALA A 19 22.49 -12.60 1.55
N ASN A 20 22.83 -12.92 2.80
CA ASN A 20 23.81 -13.96 3.13
C ASN A 20 23.36 -15.36 2.68
N VAL A 21 22.08 -15.72 2.87
CA VAL A 21 21.52 -16.98 2.38
C VAL A 21 21.59 -17.06 0.86
N LEU A 22 21.25 -15.99 0.14
CA LEU A 22 21.33 -15.93 -1.32
C LEU A 22 22.77 -16.07 -1.82
N LEU A 23 23.74 -15.44 -1.15
CA LEU A 23 25.16 -15.61 -1.45
C LEU A 23 25.63 -17.04 -1.21
N MET A 24 25.20 -17.70 -0.12
CA MET A 24 25.49 -19.11 0.11
C MET A 24 24.87 -20.01 -0.97
N MET A 25 23.63 -19.74 -1.37
CA MET A 25 22.98 -20.49 -2.46
C MET A 25 23.68 -20.26 -3.79
N TYR A 26 24.13 -19.04 -4.09
CA TYR A 26 24.96 -18.76 -5.27
C TYR A 26 26.26 -19.56 -5.25
N GLY A 27 26.98 -19.58 -4.12
CA GLY A 27 28.22 -20.36 -4.00
C GLY A 27 28.03 -21.86 -4.25
N ARG A 28 26.83 -22.40 -4.01
CA ARG A 28 26.49 -23.82 -4.26
C ARG A 28 25.91 -24.11 -5.64
N SER A 29 25.22 -23.15 -6.24
CA SER A 29 24.44 -23.36 -7.48
C SER A 29 24.99 -22.62 -8.70
N SER A 30 25.86 -21.63 -8.49
CA SER A 30 26.37 -20.69 -9.51
C SER A 30 25.28 -19.99 -10.33
N ARG A 31 24.06 -19.95 -9.81
CA ARG A 31 22.90 -19.36 -10.46
C ARG A 31 22.94 -17.83 -10.37
N PRO A 32 23.04 -17.10 -11.49
CA PRO A 32 23.24 -15.66 -11.47
C PRO A 32 22.06 -14.90 -10.84
N GLU A 33 20.87 -15.50 -10.82
CA GLU A 33 19.68 -14.93 -10.21
C GLU A 33 19.84 -14.71 -8.69
N HIS A 34 20.49 -15.65 -7.99
CA HIS A 34 20.75 -15.54 -6.56
C HIS A 34 21.74 -14.40 -6.26
N LEU A 35 22.77 -14.25 -7.10
CA LEU A 35 23.74 -13.16 -6.98
C LEU A 35 23.11 -11.81 -7.30
N GLN A 36 22.27 -11.74 -8.33
CA GLN A 36 21.56 -10.51 -8.70
C GLN A 36 20.62 -10.05 -7.59
N GLU A 37 19.85 -10.97 -7.01
CA GLU A 37 18.96 -10.65 -5.88
C GLU A 37 19.77 -10.19 -4.65
N ALA A 38 20.86 -10.87 -4.30
CA ALA A 38 21.70 -10.47 -3.18
C ALA A 38 22.28 -9.06 -3.37
N LYS A 39 22.68 -8.71 -4.61
CA LYS A 39 23.14 -7.35 -4.95
C LYS A 39 22.03 -6.32 -4.82
N GLN A 40 20.81 -6.63 -5.25
CA GLN A 40 19.66 -5.73 -5.09
C GLN A 40 19.33 -5.49 -3.61
N LEU A 41 19.36 -6.53 -2.77
CA LEU A 41 19.13 -6.38 -1.33
C LEU A 41 20.24 -5.56 -0.65
N ALA A 42 21.50 -5.77 -1.03
CA ALA A 42 22.62 -5.00 -0.48
C ALA A 42 22.57 -3.51 -0.88
N GLU A 43 22.16 -3.23 -2.11
CA GLU A 43 21.94 -1.87 -2.59
C GLU A 43 20.77 -1.20 -1.86
N GLU A 44 19.65 -1.92 -1.68
CA GLU A 44 18.52 -1.45 -0.91
C GLU A 44 18.91 -1.13 0.55
N MET A 45 19.71 -1.97 1.19
CA MET A 45 20.23 -1.70 2.54
C MET A 45 21.07 -0.43 2.59
N ARG A 46 21.99 -0.25 1.63
CA ARG A 46 22.84 0.94 1.58
C ARG A 46 22.03 2.22 1.40
N GLN A 47 20.98 2.15 0.58
CA GLN A 47 20.08 3.29 0.36
C GLN A 47 19.28 3.64 1.61
N ARG A 48 18.83 2.65 2.39
CA ARG A 48 18.16 2.86 3.68
C ARG A 48 19.11 3.42 4.74
N GLU A 49 20.36 2.97 4.76
CA GLU A 49 21.41 3.52 5.62
C GLU A 49 21.76 4.96 5.30
N ALA A 50 21.69 5.35 4.01
CA ALA A 50 21.94 6.72 3.59
C ALA A 50 20.89 7.71 4.15
N GLY A 51 19.70 7.24 4.51
CA GLY A 51 18.72 7.98 5.32
C GLY A 51 18.37 9.37 4.79
N LEU A 52 18.34 9.53 3.46
CA LEU A 52 18.12 10.83 2.84
C LEU A 52 16.63 11.19 2.90
N ASP A 53 16.33 12.23 3.69
CA ASP A 53 14.98 12.74 3.86
C ASP A 53 14.49 13.52 2.63
N CYS A 54 13.26 13.27 2.19
CA CYS A 54 12.60 14.03 1.15
C CYS A 54 11.90 15.25 1.76
N ALA A 55 12.56 16.41 1.72
CA ALA A 55 12.05 17.65 2.33
C ALA A 55 10.62 18.03 1.86
N VAL A 56 10.28 17.71 0.61
CA VAL A 56 8.94 17.96 0.05
C VAL A 56 7.89 17.12 0.77
N LEU A 57 8.12 15.82 0.92
CA LEU A 57 7.23 14.93 1.67
C LEU A 57 7.14 15.34 3.14
N SER A 58 8.27 15.69 3.76
CA SER A 58 8.29 16.16 5.15
C SER A 58 7.44 17.42 5.33
N THR A 59 7.47 18.33 4.35
CA THR A 59 6.64 19.54 4.38
C THR A 59 5.16 19.21 4.22
N MET A 60 4.80 18.27 3.33
CA MET A 60 3.42 17.82 3.16
C MET A 60 2.87 17.18 4.45
N GLU A 61 3.65 16.30 5.07
CA GLU A 61 3.30 15.63 6.34
C GLU A 61 3.12 16.65 7.47
N THR A 62 4.05 17.59 7.63
CA THR A 62 3.94 18.69 8.59
C THR A 62 2.69 19.53 8.32
N HIS A 63 2.43 19.89 7.06
CA HIS A 63 1.27 20.70 6.72
C HIS A 63 -0.04 20.00 7.04
N LEU A 64 -0.16 18.70 6.72
CA LEU A 64 -1.29 17.90 7.17
C LEU A 64 -1.39 17.96 8.69
N ASN A 65 -0.30 17.69 9.41
CA ASN A 65 -0.32 17.65 10.86
C ASN A 65 -0.77 18.97 11.51
N GLU A 66 -0.23 20.10 11.06
CA GLU A 66 -0.47 21.43 11.64
C GLU A 66 -1.83 22.02 11.28
N THR A 67 -2.29 21.84 10.04
CA THR A 67 -3.42 22.64 9.52
C THR A 67 -4.79 22.05 9.85
N GLY A 68 -4.87 20.82 10.36
CA GLY A 68 -6.16 20.17 10.60
C GLY A 68 -6.87 19.67 9.34
N SER A 69 -6.53 20.20 8.16
CA SER A 69 -7.27 20.08 6.90
C SER A 69 -6.54 19.26 5.82
N SER A 70 -7.19 19.08 4.66
CA SER A 70 -6.59 18.50 3.45
C SER A 70 -5.45 19.37 2.91
N LEU A 71 -4.48 18.74 2.24
CA LEU A 71 -3.38 19.44 1.57
C LEU A 71 -3.90 20.39 0.47
N PRO A 72 -3.68 21.71 0.58
CA PRO A 72 -3.93 22.61 -0.52
C PRO A 72 -2.91 22.34 -1.63
N ASP A 73 -3.40 22.28 -2.88
CA ASP A 73 -2.58 22.15 -4.08
C ASP A 73 -1.63 20.93 -4.08
N ILE A 74 -2.16 19.78 -3.67
CA ILE A 74 -1.41 18.52 -3.67
C ILE A 74 -0.80 18.16 -5.02
N ASP A 75 -1.46 18.52 -6.13
CA ASP A 75 -0.94 18.33 -7.49
C ASP A 75 0.42 19.02 -7.66
N THR A 76 0.59 20.23 -7.13
CA THR A 76 1.88 20.95 -7.18
C THR A 76 2.93 20.29 -6.29
N TRP A 77 2.55 19.88 -5.07
CA TRP A 77 3.46 19.16 -4.17
C TRP A 77 3.95 17.84 -4.76
N LEU A 78 3.05 17.04 -5.35
CA LEU A 78 3.39 15.78 -6.01
C LEU A 78 4.22 16.00 -7.27
N LYS A 79 3.97 17.05 -8.07
CA LYS A 79 4.83 17.41 -9.21
C LYS A 79 6.25 17.76 -8.77
N LEU A 80 6.39 18.54 -7.70
CA LEU A 80 7.69 18.90 -7.15
C LEU A 80 8.43 17.66 -6.63
N HIS A 81 7.73 16.83 -5.85
CA HIS A 81 8.25 15.54 -5.38
C HIS A 81 8.71 14.64 -6.53
N CYS A 82 7.87 14.50 -7.56
CA CYS A 82 8.19 13.72 -8.76
C CYS A 82 9.43 14.25 -9.48
N ARG A 83 9.58 15.58 -9.60
CA ARG A 83 10.78 16.19 -10.21
C ARG A 83 12.05 15.87 -9.41
N ILE A 84 12.02 16.03 -8.09
CA ILE A 84 13.18 15.76 -7.22
C ILE A 84 13.57 14.28 -7.30
N THR A 85 12.60 13.40 -7.16
CA THR A 85 12.85 11.95 -7.16
C THR A 85 13.19 11.40 -8.54
N THR A 86 12.88 12.12 -9.62
CA THR A 86 13.37 11.77 -10.97
C THR A 86 14.85 12.11 -11.13
N LEU A 87 15.34 13.17 -10.47
CA LEU A 87 16.75 13.56 -10.53
C LEU A 87 17.64 12.65 -9.68
N ALA A 88 17.11 12.08 -8.60
CA ALA A 88 17.84 11.20 -7.70
C ALA A 88 16.96 10.03 -7.17
N PRO A 89 16.51 9.10 -8.01
CA PRO A 89 15.53 8.07 -7.61
C PRO A 89 16.03 7.13 -6.51
N THR A 90 17.34 6.85 -6.50
CA THR A 90 17.97 5.91 -5.57
C THR A 90 18.19 6.49 -4.17
N THR A 91 17.98 7.79 -3.97
CA THR A 91 18.14 8.44 -2.66
C THR A 91 16.84 8.53 -1.86
N HIS A 92 15.73 7.98 -2.39
CA HIS A 92 14.39 8.17 -1.83
C HIS A 92 13.70 6.84 -1.49
N VAL A 93 14.44 5.92 -0.88
CA VAL A 93 13.99 4.54 -0.63
C VAL A 93 12.80 4.45 0.35
N ASP A 94 12.64 5.40 1.27
CA ASP A 94 11.52 5.36 2.22
C ASP A 94 10.30 6.15 1.73
N CYS A 95 10.43 6.90 0.63
CA CYS A 95 9.35 7.73 0.09
C CYS A 95 8.10 6.96 -0.33
N PRO A 96 8.17 5.73 -0.91
CA PRO A 96 6.96 4.95 -1.18
C PRO A 96 6.17 4.62 0.09
N GLU A 97 6.83 4.22 1.18
CA GLU A 97 6.17 3.90 2.45
C GLU A 97 5.59 5.16 3.11
N ARG A 98 6.30 6.28 3.01
CA ARG A 98 5.80 7.59 3.46
C ARG A 98 4.61 8.08 2.67
N LEU A 99 4.58 7.91 1.35
CA LEU A 99 3.42 8.26 0.51
C LEU A 99 2.19 7.43 0.85
N MET A 100 2.35 6.15 1.22
CA MET A 100 1.25 5.31 1.71
C MET A 100 0.74 5.78 3.09
N THR A 101 1.65 6.26 3.95
CA THR A 101 1.28 6.86 5.25
C THR A 101 0.58 8.20 5.04
N LEU A 102 1.07 9.00 4.10
CA LEU A 102 0.49 10.26 3.67
C LEU A 102 -0.93 10.04 3.13
N GLU A 103 -1.17 9.02 2.30
CA GLU A 103 -2.52 8.68 1.81
C GLU A 103 -3.47 8.37 2.97
N THR A 104 -3.01 7.61 3.96
CA THR A 104 -3.81 7.29 5.15
C THR A 104 -4.18 8.55 5.92
N ALA A 105 -3.22 9.45 6.13
CA ALA A 105 -3.48 10.75 6.75
C ALA A 105 -4.44 11.61 5.90
N MET A 106 -4.25 11.65 4.58
CA MET A 106 -5.13 12.35 3.66
C MET A 106 -6.56 11.84 3.72
N ARG A 107 -6.77 10.51 3.83
CA ARG A 107 -8.07 9.87 4.00
C ARG A 107 -8.75 10.34 5.29
N GLU A 108 -8.04 10.31 6.41
CA GLU A 108 -8.56 10.73 7.72
C GLU A 108 -8.95 12.21 7.74
N ARG A 109 -8.32 13.02 6.90
CA ARG A 109 -8.54 14.47 6.76
C ARG A 109 -9.58 14.82 5.69
N GLY A 110 -10.21 13.82 5.05
CA GLY A 110 -11.25 14.04 4.05
C GLY A 110 -10.74 14.53 2.68
N SER A 111 -9.48 14.27 2.34
CA SER A 111 -8.94 14.57 1.01
C SER A 111 -9.68 13.79 -0.08
N SER A 112 -9.72 14.34 -1.29
CA SER A 112 -10.48 13.73 -2.38
C SER A 112 -9.92 12.35 -2.78
N ALA A 113 -10.78 11.49 -3.31
CA ALA A 113 -10.35 10.19 -3.84
C ALA A 113 -9.28 10.35 -4.93
N ARG A 114 -9.39 11.38 -5.76
CA ARG A 114 -8.42 11.70 -6.82
C ARG A 114 -7.03 11.97 -6.24
N ASP A 115 -6.95 12.86 -5.25
CA ASP A 115 -5.68 13.24 -4.62
C ASP A 115 -5.00 12.05 -3.97
N ARG A 116 -5.80 11.21 -3.30
CA ARG A 116 -5.34 9.96 -2.69
C ARG A 116 -4.79 9.00 -3.74
N ILE A 117 -5.47 8.83 -4.87
CA ILE A 117 -5.00 7.99 -5.99
C ILE A 117 -3.68 8.52 -6.55
N GLU A 118 -3.52 9.83 -6.72
CA GLU A 118 -2.27 10.41 -7.24
C GLU A 118 -1.09 10.19 -6.30
N ALA A 119 -1.28 10.28 -4.98
CA ALA A 119 -0.26 9.92 -4.00
C ALA A 119 0.15 8.44 -4.11
N LEU A 120 -0.81 7.53 -4.33
CA LEU A 120 -0.55 6.09 -4.52
C LEU A 120 0.17 5.79 -5.83
N LYS A 121 -0.18 6.46 -6.93
CA LYS A 121 0.52 6.34 -8.22
C LYS A 121 1.98 6.80 -8.10
N GLU A 122 2.22 7.88 -7.36
CA GLU A 122 3.58 8.36 -7.14
C GLU A 122 4.40 7.36 -6.31
N ALA A 123 3.79 6.73 -5.30
CA ALA A 123 4.44 5.66 -4.54
C ALA A 123 4.82 4.48 -5.44
N GLU A 124 3.90 4.03 -6.30
CA GLU A 124 4.18 2.96 -7.26
C GLU A 124 5.28 3.34 -8.26
N ARG A 125 5.24 4.56 -8.80
CA ARG A 125 6.25 5.07 -9.73
C ARG A 125 7.64 4.97 -9.12
N LEU A 126 7.79 5.42 -7.87
CA LEU A 126 9.06 5.30 -7.15
C LEU A 126 9.53 3.86 -7.07
N THR A 127 8.66 2.91 -6.70
CA THR A 127 9.05 1.50 -6.61
C THR A 127 9.58 0.92 -7.92
N SER A 128 9.25 1.55 -9.06
CA SER A 128 9.68 1.11 -10.38
C SER A 128 11.09 1.60 -10.76
N LEU A 129 11.71 2.49 -9.98
CA LEU A 129 12.97 3.20 -10.33
C LEU A 129 14.26 2.61 -9.71
N GLY A 130 14.21 1.42 -9.11
CA GLY A 130 15.43 0.79 -8.57
C GLY A 130 15.26 0.02 -7.27
N PHE A 131 14.03 -0.19 -6.83
CA PHE A 131 13.74 -0.96 -5.63
C PHE A 131 13.89 -2.46 -5.89
N GLY A 132 14.44 -3.18 -4.92
CA GLY A 132 14.49 -4.64 -4.95
C GLY A 132 13.09 -5.24 -5.13
N VAL A 133 13.00 -6.37 -5.85
CA VAL A 133 11.72 -7.02 -6.20
C VAL A 133 10.85 -7.28 -4.97
N SER A 134 11.47 -7.63 -3.83
CA SER A 134 10.76 -7.93 -2.58
C SER A 134 10.09 -6.69 -1.98
N SER A 135 10.79 -5.57 -1.92
CA SER A 135 10.26 -4.31 -1.38
C SER A 135 9.23 -3.70 -2.30
N ARG A 136 9.41 -3.83 -3.62
CA ARG A 136 8.39 -3.49 -4.59
C ARG A 136 7.11 -4.31 -4.41
N LEU A 137 7.19 -5.62 -4.19
CA LEU A 137 6.02 -6.47 -3.94
C LEU A 137 5.28 -6.09 -2.64
N LYS A 138 5.99 -5.76 -1.57
CA LYS A 138 5.39 -5.28 -0.31
C LYS A 138 4.58 -4.01 -0.54
N VAL A 139 5.19 -3.01 -1.19
CA VAL A 139 4.52 -1.74 -1.50
C VAL A 139 3.32 -1.99 -2.43
N LEU A 140 3.47 -2.75 -3.51
CA LEU A 140 2.36 -3.06 -4.43
C LEU A 140 1.16 -3.71 -3.73
N ASN A 141 1.40 -4.65 -2.81
CA ASN A 141 0.33 -5.28 -2.03
C ASN A 141 -0.42 -4.25 -1.16
N GLU A 142 0.32 -3.38 -0.50
CA GLU A 142 -0.26 -2.33 0.33
C GLU A 142 -1.00 -1.27 -0.51
N LEU A 143 -0.48 -0.89 -1.69
CA LEU A 143 -1.14 0.00 -2.64
C LEU A 143 -2.47 -0.59 -3.13
N VAL A 144 -2.52 -1.90 -3.45
CA VAL A 144 -3.77 -2.59 -3.82
C VAL A 144 -4.77 -2.52 -2.68
N ARG A 145 -4.33 -2.76 -1.44
CA ARG A 145 -5.18 -2.68 -0.26
C ARG A 145 -5.76 -1.27 -0.11
N GLN A 146 -4.93 -0.23 -0.20
CA GLN A 146 -5.35 1.16 -0.05
C GLN A 146 -6.29 1.61 -1.18
N CYS A 147 -5.99 1.27 -2.44
CA CYS A 147 -6.89 1.53 -3.58
C CYS A 147 -8.28 0.93 -3.36
N ARG A 148 -8.38 -0.31 -2.87
CA ARG A 148 -9.66 -0.95 -2.57
C ARG A 148 -10.46 -0.22 -1.49
N THR A 149 -9.81 0.51 -0.57
CA THR A 149 -10.51 1.31 0.44
C THR A 149 -11.06 2.64 -0.08
N ILE A 150 -10.63 3.10 -1.26
CA ILE A 150 -11.11 4.35 -1.86
C ILE A 150 -12.52 4.16 -2.43
N GLY A 151 -12.83 2.99 -2.97
CA GLY A 151 -14.18 2.61 -3.40
C GLY A 151 -14.68 3.31 -4.68
N THR A 152 -13.81 3.94 -5.47
CA THR A 152 -14.15 4.50 -6.79
C THR A 152 -13.79 3.54 -7.92
N GLU A 153 -14.42 3.72 -9.09
CA GLU A 153 -14.09 2.93 -10.30
C GLU A 153 -12.62 3.09 -10.69
N ASP A 154 -12.12 4.33 -10.68
CA ASP A 154 -10.71 4.64 -10.95
C ASP A 154 -9.77 3.88 -10.00
N ALA A 155 -10.12 3.80 -8.70
CA ALA A 155 -9.32 3.08 -7.72
C ALA A 155 -9.41 1.55 -7.90
N SER A 156 -10.55 1.03 -8.36
CA SER A 156 -10.71 -0.39 -8.69
C SER A 156 -9.87 -0.79 -9.91
N GLN A 157 -9.87 0.05 -10.95
CA GLN A 157 -9.02 -0.12 -12.13
C GLN A 157 -7.54 -0.06 -11.75
N GLU A 158 -7.16 0.90 -10.90
CA GLU A 158 -5.80 1.03 -10.39
C GLU A 158 -5.36 -0.19 -9.57
N ALA A 159 -6.21 -0.66 -8.65
CA ALA A 159 -5.95 -1.88 -7.87
C ALA A 159 -5.76 -3.12 -8.77
N SER A 160 -6.53 -3.23 -9.85
CA SER A 160 -6.40 -4.32 -10.81
C SER A 160 -5.07 -4.26 -11.57
N ARG A 161 -4.66 -3.05 -12.00
CA ARG A 161 -3.37 -2.82 -12.66
C ARG A 161 -2.19 -3.16 -11.75
N LEU A 162 -2.23 -2.72 -10.49
CA LEU A 162 -1.21 -3.00 -9.48
C LEU A 162 -1.13 -4.51 -9.17
N THR A 163 -2.28 -5.20 -9.15
CA THR A 163 -2.34 -6.65 -8.98
C THR A 163 -1.64 -7.37 -10.13
N GLU A 164 -1.87 -6.96 -11.38
CA GLU A 164 -1.15 -7.54 -12.53
C GLU A 164 0.35 -7.21 -12.51
N ALA A 165 0.75 -6.02 -12.08
CA ALA A 165 2.15 -5.67 -11.90
C ALA A 165 2.84 -6.58 -10.87
N ALA A 166 2.19 -6.84 -9.73
CA ALA A 166 2.67 -7.76 -8.71
C ALA A 166 2.78 -9.20 -9.24
N TRP A 167 1.78 -9.68 -9.98
CA TRP A 167 1.84 -10.99 -10.63
C TRP A 167 2.94 -11.08 -11.67
N GLY A 168 3.19 -10.01 -12.42
CA GLY A 168 4.33 -9.92 -13.34
C GLY A 168 5.66 -10.17 -12.65
N LEU A 169 5.88 -9.54 -11.50
CA LEU A 169 7.10 -9.72 -10.69
C LEU A 169 7.22 -11.14 -10.12
N ILE A 170 6.11 -11.73 -9.65
CA ILE A 170 6.09 -13.12 -9.15
C ILE A 170 6.40 -14.09 -10.28
N ARG A 171 5.76 -13.95 -11.45
CA ARG A 171 5.99 -14.79 -12.62
C ARG A 171 7.43 -14.69 -13.11
N ALA A 172 7.98 -13.48 -13.20
CA ALA A 172 9.39 -13.27 -13.54
C ALA A 172 10.34 -13.94 -12.52
N GLY A 173 10.01 -13.87 -11.23
CA GLY A 173 10.76 -14.55 -10.17
C GLY A 173 10.67 -16.09 -10.21
N ILE A 174 9.54 -16.65 -10.67
CA ILE A 174 9.33 -18.10 -10.80
C ILE A 174 9.97 -18.64 -12.09
N LEU A 175 9.89 -17.92 -13.21
CA LEU A 175 10.48 -18.33 -14.49
C LEU A 175 12.02 -18.34 -14.45
N CYS A 176 12.63 -17.45 -13.65
CA CYS A 176 14.06 -17.48 -13.34
C CYS A 176 14.45 -18.58 -12.32
N GLY A 177 13.49 -19.35 -11.81
CA GLY A 177 13.63 -20.27 -10.68
C GLY A 177 13.08 -21.67 -10.98
N SER A 178 13.62 -22.39 -11.98
CA SER A 178 13.24 -23.78 -12.22
C SER A 178 13.44 -24.65 -10.96
N LEU A 179 12.36 -25.24 -10.44
CA LEU A 179 12.37 -26.46 -9.62
C LEU A 179 11.10 -27.28 -9.93
N PRO A 180 11.18 -28.62 -9.80
CA PRO A 180 10.36 -29.55 -10.55
C PRO A 180 8.92 -29.64 -10.04
N SER A 181 8.05 -29.86 -11.03
CA SER A 181 6.66 -30.27 -10.90
C SER A 181 6.47 -31.37 -9.85
N SER A 182 5.84 -31.05 -8.71
CA SER A 182 4.94 -31.97 -7.98
C SER A 182 4.23 -31.36 -6.75
N ARG A 183 4.51 -30.12 -6.32
CA ARG A 183 3.85 -29.51 -5.13
C ARG A 183 3.30 -28.09 -5.34
N VAL A 184 2.79 -27.78 -6.53
CA VAL A 184 2.22 -26.46 -6.84
C VAL A 184 0.72 -26.33 -6.45
N LYS A 185 0.05 -27.42 -6.05
CA LYS A 185 -1.40 -27.39 -5.83
C LYS A 185 -1.86 -26.74 -4.52
N ASP A 186 -1.03 -26.74 -3.46
CA ASP A 186 -1.50 -26.33 -2.12
C ASP A 186 -1.05 -24.92 -1.70
N HIS A 187 -0.11 -24.30 -2.41
CA HIS A 187 0.43 -22.97 -2.05
C HIS A 187 -0.05 -21.85 -2.97
N HIS A 188 -0.74 -22.19 -4.07
CA HIS A 188 -1.48 -21.20 -4.84
C HIS A 188 -2.62 -20.62 -4.00
N THR A 189 -3.35 -21.47 -3.27
CA THR A 189 -4.54 -21.10 -2.49
C THR A 189 -4.26 -20.02 -1.42
N HIS A 190 -3.13 -20.08 -0.71
CA HIS A 190 -2.85 -19.10 0.36
C HIS A 190 -2.45 -17.69 -0.13
N LEU A 191 -1.77 -17.57 -1.27
CA LEU A 191 -1.50 -16.26 -1.88
C LEU A 191 -2.73 -15.71 -2.61
N THR A 192 -3.53 -16.59 -3.21
CA THR A 192 -4.86 -16.25 -3.74
C THR A 192 -5.76 -15.71 -2.62
N THR A 193 -5.77 -16.30 -1.42
CA THR A 193 -6.58 -15.81 -0.29
C THR A 193 -6.13 -14.44 0.25
N LEU A 194 -4.84 -14.11 0.22
CA LEU A 194 -4.34 -12.80 0.68
C LEU A 194 -4.56 -11.68 -0.35
N MET A 195 -4.47 -11.98 -1.64
CA MET A 195 -4.68 -10.99 -2.72
C MET A 195 -6.15 -10.93 -3.19
N ILE A 196 -6.92 -11.99 -2.98
CA ILE A 196 -8.32 -12.20 -3.41
C ILE A 196 -9.14 -12.61 -2.19
N SER A 197 -9.35 -11.69 -1.25
CA SER A 197 -10.57 -11.74 -0.43
C SER A 197 -11.53 -10.67 -0.98
N PRO A 198 -12.54 -11.05 -1.78
CA PRO A 198 -13.74 -10.26 -1.90
C PRO A 198 -14.56 -10.61 -0.67
N THR A 199 -14.58 -9.76 0.35
CA THR A 199 -15.70 -9.84 1.30
C THR A 199 -16.91 -9.33 0.53
N PRO A 200 -17.92 -10.15 0.19
CA PRO A 200 -19.16 -9.61 -0.35
C PRO A 200 -19.79 -8.75 0.75
N LEU A 201 -20.09 -7.50 0.42
CA LEU A 201 -21.10 -6.73 1.14
C LEU A 201 -22.39 -7.55 1.06
N VAL A 202 -22.72 -8.27 2.13
CA VAL A 202 -24.10 -8.75 2.34
C VAL A 202 -24.93 -7.49 2.56
N SER A 203 -25.55 -7.02 1.48
CA SER A 203 -26.67 -6.11 1.52
C SER A 203 -27.79 -6.77 2.30
N THR A 204 -27.96 -6.38 3.57
CA THR A 204 -29.24 -6.58 4.24
C THR A 204 -30.19 -5.44 3.83
N PRO A 205 -31.44 -5.75 3.46
CA PRO A 205 -32.36 -4.76 2.94
C PRO A 205 -32.86 -3.83 4.04
N HIS A 206 -32.93 -2.55 3.70
CA HIS A 206 -33.76 -1.55 4.36
C HIS A 206 -35.22 -2.04 4.45
N PRO A 207 -35.88 -1.90 5.60
CA PRO A 207 -37.28 -1.54 5.64
C PRO A 207 -37.39 -0.02 5.82
N SER A 208 -38.03 0.62 4.84
CA SER A 208 -38.50 2.00 4.92
C SER A 208 -39.73 2.13 5.87
N PRO A 209 -40.08 3.35 6.28
CA PRO A 209 -40.68 3.65 7.58
C PRO A 209 -42.21 3.69 7.53
N SER A 210 -42.88 3.42 8.66
CA SER A 210 -44.25 3.92 8.94
C SER A 210 -44.70 3.56 10.36
N MET A 211 -45.54 4.45 10.89
CA MET A 211 -46.37 4.33 12.10
C MET A 211 -45.72 4.80 13.42
N LEU A 212 -45.79 6.13 13.59
CA LEU A 212 -46.02 6.82 14.88
C LEU A 212 -46.94 6.01 15.82
N PRO A 213 -46.62 5.93 17.13
CA PRO A 213 -47.66 5.83 18.14
C PRO A 213 -48.13 7.25 18.56
N PRO A 214 -49.42 7.43 18.87
CA PRO A 214 -49.99 8.74 19.15
C PRO A 214 -49.57 9.25 20.54
N SER A 215 -49.25 10.53 20.58
CA SER A 215 -49.13 11.37 21.77
C SER A 215 -50.44 11.32 22.57
N ARG A 216 -50.43 10.72 23.75
CA ARG A 216 -51.42 11.01 24.80
C ARG A 216 -51.01 12.31 25.49
N CYS A 217 -51.50 13.42 24.97
CA CYS A 217 -51.67 14.64 25.73
C CYS A 217 -53.15 14.69 26.12
N ASP A 218 -53.45 14.26 27.34
CA ASP A 218 -54.75 14.56 27.94
C ASP A 218 -54.78 16.05 28.32
N THR A 219 -55.76 16.74 27.74
CA THR A 219 -56.09 18.14 27.95
C THR A 219 -56.55 18.44 29.38
N PRO A 220 -56.31 19.65 29.90
CA PRO A 220 -56.90 20.10 31.16
C PRO A 220 -58.37 20.48 30.92
N SER A 221 -59.26 19.99 31.77
CA SER A 221 -60.63 20.52 31.89
C SER A 221 -60.77 21.20 33.24
N HIS A 222 -60.96 22.52 33.18
CA HIS A 222 -61.38 23.35 34.29
C HIS A 222 -62.67 22.82 34.92
N SER A 223 -62.74 22.86 36.25
CA SER A 223 -63.99 23.04 36.97
C SER A 223 -63.72 23.77 38.28
N PHE A 224 -64.19 25.02 38.29
CA PHE A 224 -64.52 25.82 39.47
C PHE A 224 -65.54 25.09 40.35
N SER A 225 -65.40 25.17 41.68
CA SER A 225 -66.44 25.58 42.64
C SER A 225 -66.03 25.26 44.08
N GLY A 226 -66.21 26.24 44.99
CA GLY A 226 -66.17 26.06 46.45
C GLY A 226 -65.11 26.89 47.14
#